data_AF-A0A2G9WTP2-F1
#
_entry.id   AF-A0A2G9WTP2-F1
#
_cell.length_a   1.000
_cell.length_b   1.000
_cell.length_c   1.000
_cell.angle_alpha   90.00
_cell.angle_beta   90.00
_cell.angle_gamma   90.00
#
_symmetry.space_group_name_H-M   'P 1'
#
loop_
_entity.id
_entity.type
_entity.pdbx_description
1 polymer ?
#
loop_
_entity_poly.entity_id
_entity_poly.type
_entity_poly.pdbx_seq_one_letter_code
_entity_poly.pdbx_strand_id
1 'polypeptide(L)'
;MPESQTSIEIRNVYKLFGPHPERYVGAVRDGGMNKAELLDKHNHVLGLSNVSLDIEAGHIQVIMGLSGSGKSTLIRHINRLIEPTAGEVIVGGTDVRALKPRELRDFRRTSAAMVFQKFALLPHRTVLGNVVFGLEIRGLPRDAQLERARQWIDRVGLTCFEDKYPSQLSGGMQQRVGLARALANDAPILLMDEAFSALDPLIRVDMQTILLDLQAEVRKTVVFITHDLDEALRIGDRVAIMQDGELVQQGRPEEIVLSPATSYVEDFVRQVNRGRVVKVAALARPLAGPPAALRMPSALSLADAALRLVEARLSFADVTDGKGAVVGRVHLDEVVRTLARSAGEAEASDDPPARLAG
;
A
#
# COMPACT_ATOMS: atom_id res chain seq x y z
N MET A 1 7.65 14.20 -20.11
CA MET A 1 7.43 13.07 -19.19
C MET A 1 6.37 12.19 -19.85
N PRO A 2 6.49 10.86 -19.90
CA PRO A 2 5.36 10.07 -20.36
C PRO A 2 4.22 10.32 -19.38
N GLU A 3 3.03 10.62 -19.88
CA GLU A 3 1.83 10.76 -19.07
C GLU A 3 1.71 9.52 -18.16
N SER A 4 1.52 9.74 -16.86
CA SER A 4 1.31 8.65 -15.91
C SER A 4 0.05 7.90 -16.34
N GLN A 5 0.23 6.73 -16.97
CA GLN A 5 -0.87 5.92 -17.43
C GLN A 5 -1.50 5.26 -16.19
N THR A 6 -2.74 5.60 -15.88
CA THR A 6 -3.47 4.96 -14.79
C THR A 6 -3.69 3.49 -15.12
N SER A 7 -3.33 2.58 -14.20
CA SER A 7 -3.48 1.14 -14.36
C SER A 7 -4.81 0.63 -13.80
N ILE A 8 -5.32 1.26 -12.75
CA ILE A 8 -6.57 0.88 -12.08
C ILE A 8 -7.32 2.16 -11.73
N GLU A 9 -8.58 2.24 -12.11
CA GLU A 9 -9.48 3.35 -11.80
C GLU A 9 -10.70 2.79 -11.08
N ILE A 10 -10.96 3.33 -9.90
CA ILE A 10 -12.13 3.03 -9.09
C ILE A 10 -13.00 4.27 -9.14
N ARG A 11 -14.25 4.14 -9.60
CA ARG A 11 -15.15 5.29 -9.80
C ARG A 11 -16.46 5.09 -9.06
N ASN A 12 -16.71 5.95 -8.08
CA ASN A 12 -17.96 6.04 -7.31
C ASN A 12 -18.45 4.68 -6.79
N VAL A 13 -17.54 3.86 -6.26
CA VAL A 13 -17.87 2.51 -5.81
C VAL A 13 -18.62 2.53 -4.49
N TYR A 14 -19.74 1.83 -4.47
CA TYR A 14 -20.51 1.54 -3.27
C TYR A 14 -20.55 0.04 -3.02
N LYS A 15 -20.49 -0.34 -1.74
CA LYS A 15 -20.73 -1.71 -1.32
C LYS A 15 -21.64 -1.73 -0.10
N LEU A 16 -22.83 -2.29 -0.29
CA LEU A 16 -23.77 -2.60 0.77
C LEU A 16 -23.83 -4.13 0.91
N PHE A 17 -23.84 -4.61 2.15
CA PHE A 17 -24.06 -6.01 2.50
C PHE A 17 -25.46 -6.16 3.08
N GLY A 18 -26.15 -7.23 2.67
CA GLY A 18 -27.54 -7.49 3.05
C GLY A 18 -28.33 -8.05 1.86
N PRO A 19 -29.60 -8.41 2.06
CA PRO A 19 -30.48 -8.91 1.00
C PRO A 19 -30.95 -7.78 0.06
N HIS A 20 -30.73 -7.94 -1.24
CA HIS A 20 -31.09 -6.94 -2.27
C HIS A 20 -30.49 -5.54 -2.01
N PRO A 21 -29.16 -5.44 -1.84
CA PRO A 21 -28.48 -4.20 -1.44
C PRO A 21 -28.65 -3.05 -2.46
N GLU A 22 -28.97 -3.36 -3.71
CA GLU A 22 -29.12 -2.41 -4.81
C GLU A 22 -30.27 -1.41 -4.55
N ARG A 23 -31.29 -1.82 -3.78
CA ARG A 23 -32.44 -0.99 -3.44
C ARG A 23 -32.08 0.25 -2.61
N TYR A 24 -31.02 0.16 -1.83
CA TYR A 24 -30.64 1.18 -0.86
C TYR A 24 -29.51 2.09 -1.36
N VAL A 25 -28.88 1.77 -2.50
CA VAL A 25 -27.78 2.58 -3.05
C VAL A 25 -28.23 4.01 -3.32
N GLY A 26 -29.41 4.20 -3.94
CA GLY A 26 -29.94 5.54 -4.23
C GLY A 26 -30.14 6.35 -2.95
N ALA A 27 -30.79 5.77 -1.94
CA ALA A 27 -31.05 6.43 -0.67
C ALA A 27 -29.75 6.84 0.06
N VAL A 28 -28.73 5.98 0.06
CA VAL A 28 -27.42 6.29 0.64
C VAL A 28 -26.70 7.37 -0.17
N ARG A 29 -26.65 7.24 -1.50
CA ARG A 29 -25.96 8.18 -2.39
C ARG A 29 -26.55 9.58 -2.30
N ASP A 30 -27.87 9.69 -2.22
CA ASP A 30 -28.58 10.96 -2.22
C ASP A 30 -28.62 11.60 -0.80
N GLY A 31 -27.93 10.99 0.18
CA GLY A 31 -27.85 11.47 1.57
C GLY A 31 -29.10 11.24 2.41
N GLY A 32 -30.08 10.51 1.88
CA GLY A 32 -31.36 10.22 2.53
C GLY A 32 -31.30 9.10 3.57
N MET A 33 -30.20 8.37 3.68
CA MET A 33 -30.02 7.29 4.64
C MET A 33 -28.56 7.14 5.07
N ASN A 34 -28.31 7.21 6.38
CA ASN A 34 -26.97 7.05 6.93
C ASN A 34 -26.67 5.58 7.32
N LYS A 35 -25.41 5.31 7.66
CA LYS A 35 -24.91 3.96 8.02
C LYS A 35 -25.65 3.32 9.19
N ALA A 36 -25.99 4.10 10.23
CA ALA A 36 -26.69 3.61 11.41
C ALA A 36 -28.15 3.25 11.08
N GLU A 37 -28.85 4.14 10.35
CA GLU A 37 -30.22 3.91 9.91
C GLU A 37 -30.34 2.69 8.99
N LEU A 38 -29.40 2.53 8.06
CA LEU A 38 -29.34 1.40 7.14
C LEU A 38 -29.20 0.07 7.91
N LEU A 39 -28.39 0.05 8.98
CA LEU A 39 -28.24 -1.12 9.84
C LEU A 39 -29.49 -1.36 10.70
N ASP A 40 -29.95 -0.36 11.43
CA ASP A 40 -31.01 -0.51 12.43
C ASP A 40 -32.38 -0.80 11.80
N LYS A 41 -32.72 -0.14 10.69
CA LYS A 41 -34.05 -0.27 10.06
C LYS A 41 -34.10 -1.32 8.96
N HIS A 42 -32.97 -1.60 8.31
CA HIS A 42 -32.93 -2.46 7.13
C HIS A 42 -31.99 -3.65 7.27
N ASN A 43 -31.25 -3.75 8.38
CA ASN A 43 -30.26 -4.82 8.62
C ASN A 43 -29.23 -4.93 7.48
N HIS A 44 -28.80 -3.78 6.96
CA HIS A 44 -27.80 -3.67 5.89
C HIS A 44 -26.55 -2.97 6.42
N VAL A 45 -25.38 -3.47 6.03
CA VAL A 45 -24.09 -2.88 6.42
C VAL A 45 -23.50 -2.12 5.23
N LEU A 46 -23.26 -0.82 5.41
CA LEU A 46 -22.51 -0.01 4.45
C LEU A 46 -21.01 -0.31 4.60
N GLY A 47 -20.45 -1.01 3.62
CA GLY A 47 -19.04 -1.39 3.59
C GLY A 47 -18.15 -0.41 2.83
N LEU A 48 -18.66 0.20 1.76
CA LEU A 48 -18.00 1.27 1.00
C LEU A 48 -19.02 2.33 0.58
N SER A 49 -18.64 3.60 0.68
CA SER A 49 -19.46 4.77 0.37
C SER A 49 -18.69 5.68 -0.59
N ASN A 50 -19.18 5.78 -1.83
CA ASN A 50 -18.66 6.67 -2.88
C ASN A 50 -17.13 6.67 -3.08
N VAL A 51 -16.49 5.50 -3.04
CA VAL A 51 -15.03 5.45 -3.14
C VAL A 51 -14.59 5.65 -4.58
N SER A 52 -13.75 6.66 -4.81
CA SER A 52 -13.05 6.86 -6.08
C SER A 52 -11.56 6.94 -5.84
N LEU A 53 -10.77 6.21 -6.63
CA LEU A 53 -9.32 6.08 -6.45
C LEU A 53 -8.65 5.72 -7.78
N ASP A 54 -7.66 6.53 -8.17
CA ASP A 54 -6.82 6.28 -9.33
C ASP A 54 -5.44 5.76 -8.89
N ILE A 55 -5.01 4.67 -9.52
CA ILE A 55 -3.77 3.97 -9.22
C ILE A 55 -2.87 3.98 -10.45
N GLU A 56 -1.75 4.67 -10.33
CA GLU A 56 -0.76 4.83 -11.40
C GLU A 56 -0.06 3.49 -11.73
N ALA A 57 0.20 3.24 -13.01
CA ALA A 57 0.91 2.05 -13.44
C ALA A 57 2.35 2.03 -12.91
N GLY A 58 2.81 0.86 -12.48
CA GLY A 58 4.21 0.68 -12.05
C GLY A 58 4.56 1.37 -10.73
N HIS A 59 3.56 1.73 -9.94
CA HIS A 59 3.70 2.31 -8.60
C HIS A 59 3.08 1.41 -7.53
N ILE A 60 3.53 1.60 -6.29
CA ILE A 60 2.95 1.00 -5.10
C ILE A 60 1.93 1.97 -4.51
N GLN A 61 0.65 1.62 -4.64
CA GLN A 61 -0.45 2.29 -3.95
C GLN A 61 -0.75 1.55 -2.65
N VAL A 62 -0.50 2.21 -1.52
CA VAL A 62 -0.91 1.70 -0.21
C VAL A 62 -2.31 2.18 0.12
N ILE A 63 -3.14 1.28 0.64
CA ILE A 63 -4.47 1.57 1.18
C ILE A 63 -4.43 1.28 2.68
N MET A 64 -4.64 2.32 3.47
CA MET A 64 -4.47 2.32 4.91
C MET A 64 -5.79 2.60 5.63
N GLY A 65 -5.93 2.16 6.88
CA GLY A 65 -7.05 2.49 7.76
C GLY A 65 -7.27 1.42 8.83
N LEU A 66 -8.13 1.69 9.80
CA LEU A 66 -8.44 0.74 10.87
C LEU A 66 -9.18 -0.50 10.36
N SER A 67 -9.25 -1.54 11.20
CA SER A 67 -10.12 -2.68 10.95
C SER A 67 -11.56 -2.21 10.71
N GLY A 68 -12.22 -2.80 9.72
CA GLY A 68 -13.60 -2.42 9.36
C GLY A 68 -13.75 -1.19 8.45
N SER A 69 -12.68 -0.51 8.05
CA SER A 69 -12.78 0.67 7.18
C SER A 69 -13.05 0.38 5.69
N GLY A 70 -13.17 -0.90 5.30
CA GLY A 70 -13.52 -1.31 3.93
C GLY A 70 -12.34 -1.64 3.00
N LYS A 71 -11.09 -1.51 3.43
CA LYS A 71 -9.87 -1.76 2.62
C LYS A 71 -9.90 -3.10 1.88
N SER A 72 -10.07 -4.20 2.62
CA SER A 72 -10.05 -5.54 2.05
C SER A 72 -11.28 -5.82 1.16
N THR A 73 -12.37 -5.06 1.33
CA THR A 73 -13.51 -5.09 0.40
C THR A 73 -13.16 -4.38 -0.90
N LEU A 74 -12.51 -3.22 -0.82
CA LEU A 74 -12.05 -2.43 -1.97
C LEU A 74 -11.09 -3.22 -2.87
N ILE A 75 -10.04 -3.83 -2.31
CA ILE A 75 -9.09 -4.63 -3.13
C ILE A 75 -9.76 -5.84 -3.78
N ARG A 76 -10.76 -6.44 -3.11
CA ARG A 76 -11.51 -7.58 -3.63
C ARG A 76 -12.44 -7.17 -4.77
N HIS A 77 -12.81 -5.90 -4.89
CA HIS A 77 -13.51 -5.39 -6.07
C HIS A 77 -12.61 -5.33 -7.30
N ILE A 78 -11.32 -4.99 -7.15
CA ILE A 78 -10.34 -5.01 -8.26
C ILE A 78 -10.25 -6.40 -8.91
N ASN A 79 -10.23 -7.46 -8.11
CA ASN A 79 -10.24 -8.84 -8.60
C ASN A 79 -11.66 -9.43 -8.78
N ARG A 80 -12.70 -8.62 -8.54
CA ARG A 80 -14.13 -8.99 -8.49
C ARG A 80 -14.43 -10.26 -7.68
N LEU A 81 -13.67 -10.51 -6.61
CA LEU A 81 -13.99 -11.58 -5.65
C LEU A 81 -15.24 -11.24 -4.85
N ILE A 82 -15.49 -9.94 -4.67
CA ILE A 82 -16.74 -9.39 -4.17
C ILE A 82 -17.26 -8.44 -5.25
N GLU A 83 -18.55 -8.53 -5.58
CA GLU A 83 -19.16 -7.58 -6.52
C GLU A 83 -19.46 -6.25 -5.82
N PRO A 84 -19.08 -5.11 -6.42
CA PRO A 84 -19.53 -3.81 -5.96
C PRO A 84 -21.04 -3.69 -6.18
N THR A 85 -21.75 -3.03 -5.25
CA THR A 85 -23.20 -2.81 -5.38
C THR A 85 -23.47 -1.75 -6.47
N ALA A 86 -22.63 -0.73 -6.54
CA ALA A 86 -22.65 0.28 -7.60
C ALA A 86 -21.25 0.84 -7.87
N GLY A 87 -21.13 1.62 -8.95
CA GLY A 87 -19.85 2.15 -9.45
C GLY A 87 -19.16 1.22 -10.45
N GLU A 88 -17.95 1.62 -10.82
CA GLU A 88 -17.13 0.99 -11.85
C GLU A 88 -15.72 0.70 -11.31
N VAL A 89 -15.13 -0.39 -11.79
CA VAL A 89 -13.75 -0.77 -11.46
C VAL A 89 -13.05 -1.12 -12.76
N ILE A 90 -12.25 -0.19 -13.26
CA ILE A 90 -11.60 -0.26 -14.56
C ILE A 90 -10.14 -0.65 -14.34
N VAL A 91 -9.70 -1.70 -15.03
CA VAL A 91 -8.33 -2.20 -14.96
C VAL A 91 -7.77 -2.30 -16.38
N GLY A 92 -6.70 -1.57 -16.67
CA GLY A 92 -6.12 -1.52 -18.02
C GLY A 92 -7.14 -1.10 -19.09
N GLY A 93 -8.03 -0.16 -18.76
CA GLY A 93 -9.10 0.31 -19.64
C GLY A 93 -10.33 -0.61 -19.75
N THR A 94 -10.37 -1.74 -19.04
CA THR A 94 -11.51 -2.67 -19.06
C THR A 94 -12.28 -2.64 -17.75
N ASP A 95 -13.60 -2.39 -17.78
CA ASP A 95 -14.44 -2.55 -16.59
C ASP A 95 -14.56 -4.03 -16.20
N VAL A 96 -14.00 -4.37 -15.04
CA VAL A 96 -13.97 -5.74 -14.50
C VAL A 96 -15.38 -6.23 -14.17
N ARG A 97 -16.32 -5.33 -13.85
CA ARG A 97 -17.71 -5.66 -13.56
C ARG A 97 -18.46 -6.12 -14.81
N ALA A 98 -18.12 -5.58 -15.98
CA ALA A 98 -18.73 -5.94 -17.25
C ALA A 98 -18.23 -7.27 -17.82
N LEU A 99 -17.11 -7.83 -17.31
CA LEU A 99 -16.54 -9.08 -17.78
C LEU A 99 -17.50 -10.26 -17.62
N LYS A 100 -17.61 -11.10 -18.65
CA LYS A 100 -18.33 -12.38 -18.57
C LYS A 100 -17.52 -13.39 -17.76
N PRO A 101 -18.14 -14.48 -17.25
CA PRO A 101 -17.45 -15.45 -16.40
C PRO A 101 -16.16 -16.05 -16.97
N ARG A 102 -16.06 -16.23 -18.30
CA ARG A 102 -14.85 -16.72 -18.97
C ARG A 102 -13.76 -15.66 -18.98
N GLU A 103 -14.09 -14.44 -19.40
CA GLU A 103 -13.15 -13.31 -19.48
C GLU A 103 -12.63 -12.94 -18.08
N LEU A 104 -13.48 -13.00 -17.06
CA LEU A 104 -13.08 -12.77 -15.67
C LEU A 104 -12.08 -13.82 -15.16
N ARG A 105 -12.21 -15.09 -15.59
CA ARG A 105 -11.21 -16.12 -15.26
C ARG A 105 -9.88 -15.86 -15.96
N ASP A 106 -9.92 -15.44 -17.22
CA ASP A 106 -8.70 -15.14 -17.98
C ASP A 106 -8.00 -13.88 -17.44
N PHE A 107 -8.76 -12.86 -17.04
CA PHE A 107 -8.28 -11.70 -16.28
C PHE A 107 -7.55 -12.13 -15.00
N ARG A 108 -8.18 -12.98 -14.17
CA ARG A 108 -7.57 -13.54 -12.94
C ARG A 108 -6.32 -14.38 -13.16
N ARG A 109 -6.16 -14.97 -14.35
CA ARG A 109 -5.02 -15.82 -14.70
C ARG A 109 -3.82 -15.02 -15.19
N THR A 110 -4.05 -13.84 -15.77
CA THR A 110 -3.03 -13.14 -16.57
C THR A 110 -2.77 -11.71 -16.11
N SER A 111 -3.79 -11.04 -15.55
CA SER A 111 -3.78 -9.60 -15.32
C SER A 111 -3.60 -9.23 -13.84
N ALA A 112 -4.12 -10.05 -12.91
CA ALA A 112 -4.03 -9.80 -11.48
C ALA A 112 -3.56 -11.03 -10.69
N ALA A 113 -2.62 -10.83 -9.77
CA ALA A 113 -2.23 -11.80 -8.75
C ALA A 113 -2.61 -11.28 -7.36
N MET A 114 -3.02 -12.17 -6.46
CA MET A 114 -3.43 -11.80 -5.11
C MET A 114 -2.65 -12.55 -4.03
N VAL A 115 -2.20 -11.82 -3.02
CA VAL A 115 -1.61 -12.33 -1.78
C VAL A 115 -2.61 -12.04 -0.65
N PHE A 116 -3.06 -13.10 0.02
CA PHE A 116 -4.05 -13.02 1.09
C PHE A 116 -3.39 -12.89 2.47
N GLN A 117 -4.11 -12.27 3.41
CA GLN A 117 -3.71 -12.15 4.82
C GLN A 117 -3.39 -13.51 5.47
N LYS A 118 -4.29 -14.49 5.31
CA LYS A 118 -3.99 -15.91 5.60
C LYS A 118 -3.48 -16.51 4.31
N PHE A 119 -2.24 -17.00 4.31
CA PHE A 119 -1.41 -17.36 3.15
C PHE A 119 -2.09 -18.20 2.05
N ALA A 120 -3.23 -18.84 2.36
CA ALA A 120 -4.08 -19.59 1.44
C ALA A 120 -3.27 -20.62 0.64
N LEU A 121 -2.25 -21.20 1.28
CA LEU A 121 -1.46 -22.27 0.69
C LEU A 121 -2.29 -23.55 0.64
N LEU A 122 -2.05 -24.33 -0.39
CA LEU A 122 -2.63 -25.66 -0.55
C LEU A 122 -1.85 -26.62 0.37
N PRO A 123 -2.45 -27.12 1.47
CA PRO A 123 -1.72 -27.87 2.49
C PRO A 123 -1.25 -29.24 2.00
N HIS A 124 -1.90 -29.78 0.97
CA HIS A 124 -1.60 -31.06 0.33
C HIS A 124 -0.59 -30.93 -0.84
N ARG A 125 -0.03 -29.74 -1.07
CA ARG A 125 1.02 -29.51 -2.07
C ARG A 125 2.29 -29.02 -1.38
N THR A 126 3.45 -29.36 -1.94
CA THR A 126 4.74 -28.84 -1.48
C THR A 126 4.87 -27.33 -1.75
N VAL A 127 5.96 -26.71 -1.28
CA VAL A 127 6.32 -25.32 -1.63
C VAL A 127 6.34 -25.15 -3.15
N LEU A 128 7.09 -25.99 -3.86
CA LEU A 128 7.16 -25.98 -5.30
C LEU A 128 5.78 -26.16 -5.93
N GLY A 129 4.99 -27.11 -5.42
CA GLY A 129 3.62 -27.38 -5.87
C GLY A 129 2.67 -26.19 -5.69
N ASN A 130 2.87 -25.37 -4.66
CA ASN A 130 2.12 -24.13 -4.43
C ASN A 130 2.53 -23.03 -5.40
N VAL A 131 3.83 -22.87 -5.66
CA VAL A 131 4.35 -21.81 -6.55
C VAL A 131 4.00 -22.09 -8.01
N VAL A 132 4.08 -23.34 -8.47
CA VAL A 132 3.70 -23.71 -9.86
C VAL A 132 2.20 -23.68 -10.12
N PHE A 133 1.35 -23.67 -9.08
CA PHE A 133 -0.10 -23.84 -9.22
C PHE A 133 -0.75 -22.88 -10.22
N GLY A 134 -0.41 -21.59 -10.15
CA GLY A 134 -0.96 -20.61 -11.08
C GLY A 134 -0.46 -20.80 -12.52
N LEU A 135 0.79 -21.23 -12.69
CA LEU A 135 1.39 -21.53 -13.99
C LEU A 135 0.77 -22.79 -14.63
N GLU A 136 0.45 -23.79 -13.81
CA GLU A 136 -0.28 -25.00 -14.19
C GLU A 136 -1.67 -24.64 -14.74
N ILE A 137 -2.41 -23.78 -14.02
CA ILE A 137 -3.73 -23.29 -14.46
C ILE A 137 -3.66 -22.50 -15.77
N ARG A 138 -2.57 -21.77 -16.00
CA ARG A 138 -2.31 -21.04 -17.24
C ARG A 138 -1.92 -21.96 -18.41
N GLY A 139 -1.60 -23.23 -18.14
CA GLY A 139 -1.23 -24.21 -19.16
C GLY A 139 0.21 -24.06 -19.69
N LEU A 140 1.14 -23.51 -18.91
CA LEU A 140 2.55 -23.44 -19.31
C LEU A 140 3.17 -24.84 -19.41
N PRO A 141 4.19 -25.07 -20.25
CA PRO A 141 4.95 -26.33 -20.26
C PRO A 141 5.59 -26.62 -18.90
N ARG A 142 5.65 -27.90 -18.51
CA ARG A 142 6.11 -28.30 -17.17
C ARG A 142 7.49 -27.78 -16.81
N ASP A 143 8.44 -27.84 -17.74
CA ASP A 143 9.81 -27.39 -17.50
C ASP A 143 9.87 -25.88 -17.21
N ALA A 144 9.16 -25.08 -18.00
CA ALA A 144 9.03 -23.63 -17.78
C ALA A 144 8.35 -23.29 -16.45
N GLN A 145 7.36 -24.10 -16.02
CA GLN A 145 6.73 -23.92 -14.70
C GLN A 145 7.76 -24.12 -13.58
N LEU A 146 8.53 -25.21 -13.65
CA LEU A 146 9.49 -25.59 -12.62
C LEU A 146 10.67 -24.62 -12.54
N GLU A 147 11.18 -24.18 -13.69
CA GLU A 147 12.25 -23.19 -13.77
C GLU A 147 11.82 -21.88 -13.10
N ARG A 148 10.68 -21.33 -13.53
CA ARG A 148 10.17 -20.07 -13.00
C ARG A 148 9.82 -20.15 -11.52
N ALA A 149 9.26 -21.28 -11.06
CA ALA A 149 8.97 -21.47 -9.65
C ALA A 149 10.24 -21.54 -8.80
N ARG A 150 11.29 -22.25 -9.25
CA ARG A 150 12.56 -22.34 -8.53
C ARG A 150 13.27 -20.98 -8.45
N GLN A 151 13.25 -20.19 -9.53
CA GLN A 151 13.78 -18.82 -9.52
C GLN A 151 13.12 -17.97 -8.42
N TRP A 152 11.79 -18.03 -8.30
CA TRP A 152 11.08 -17.27 -7.27
C TRP A 152 11.29 -17.83 -5.86
N ILE A 153 11.38 -19.15 -5.70
CA ILE A 153 11.68 -19.80 -4.42
C ILE A 153 13.07 -19.39 -3.91
N ASP A 154 14.07 -19.39 -4.78
CA ASP A 154 15.43 -18.96 -4.47
C ASP A 154 15.46 -17.48 -4.08
N ARG A 155 14.80 -16.64 -4.86
CA ARG A 155 14.74 -15.19 -4.63
C ARG A 155 14.06 -14.80 -3.32
N VAL A 156 13.08 -15.57 -2.84
CA VAL A 156 12.48 -15.36 -1.51
C VAL A 156 13.25 -16.07 -0.39
N GLY A 157 14.43 -16.65 -0.67
CA GLY A 157 15.30 -17.28 0.31
C GLY A 157 14.73 -18.58 0.88
N LEU A 158 14.05 -19.37 0.04
CA LEU A 158 13.48 -20.68 0.40
C LEU A 158 14.14 -21.85 -0.35
N THR A 159 15.34 -21.64 -0.86
CA THR A 159 16.19 -22.70 -1.43
C THR A 159 16.31 -23.86 -0.44
N CYS A 160 16.22 -25.10 -0.93
CA CYS A 160 16.19 -26.35 -0.15
C CYS A 160 14.86 -26.66 0.58
N PHE A 161 13.83 -25.82 0.45
CA PHE A 161 12.49 -26.08 1.02
C PHE A 161 11.44 -26.46 -0.04
N GLU A 162 11.83 -26.66 -1.30
CA GLU A 162 10.95 -26.89 -2.45
C GLU A 162 9.98 -28.07 -2.22
N ASP A 163 10.49 -29.14 -1.62
CA ASP A 163 9.77 -30.40 -1.41
C ASP A 163 9.06 -30.47 -0.05
N LYS A 164 9.16 -29.42 0.78
CA LYS A 164 8.47 -29.36 2.08
C LYS A 164 7.01 -28.97 1.90
N TYR A 165 6.17 -29.44 2.82
CA TYR A 165 4.76 -29.04 2.91
C TYR A 165 4.59 -27.80 3.79
N PRO A 166 3.53 -26.98 3.58
CA PRO A 166 3.28 -25.78 4.39
C PRO A 166 3.28 -26.01 5.90
N SER A 167 2.80 -27.17 6.37
CA SER A 167 2.79 -27.55 7.80
C SER A 167 4.18 -27.71 8.41
N GLN A 168 5.22 -27.83 7.59
CA GLN A 168 6.62 -27.98 8.00
C GLN A 168 7.38 -26.65 7.99
N LEU A 169 6.70 -25.53 7.72
CA LEU A 169 7.28 -24.20 7.56
C LEU A 169 6.80 -23.26 8.66
N SER A 170 7.67 -22.32 9.06
CA SER A 170 7.26 -21.20 9.92
C SER A 170 6.26 -20.29 9.19
N GLY A 171 5.50 -19.47 9.93
CA GLY A 171 4.55 -18.52 9.34
C GLY A 171 5.21 -17.58 8.31
N GLY A 172 6.39 -17.05 8.64
CA GLY A 172 7.16 -16.20 7.71
C GLY A 172 7.60 -16.92 6.43
N MET A 173 7.96 -18.21 6.53
CA MET A 173 8.28 -19.02 5.36
C MET A 173 7.03 -19.29 4.50
N GLN A 174 5.90 -19.64 5.12
CA GLN A 174 4.62 -19.83 4.40
C GLN A 174 4.22 -18.57 3.63
N GLN A 175 4.49 -17.40 4.20
CA GLN A 175 4.23 -16.15 3.52
C GLN A 175 5.12 -15.93 2.30
N ARG A 176 6.42 -16.22 2.42
CA ARG A 176 7.35 -16.18 1.30
C ARG A 176 6.92 -17.10 0.16
N VAL A 177 6.37 -18.28 0.47
CA VAL A 177 5.75 -19.17 -0.53
C VAL A 177 4.55 -18.50 -1.20
N GLY A 178 3.68 -17.86 -0.41
CA GLY A 178 2.50 -17.14 -0.93
C GLY A 178 2.88 -15.99 -1.88
N LEU A 179 3.93 -15.24 -1.53
CA LEU A 179 4.49 -14.18 -2.36
C LEU A 179 5.12 -14.75 -3.64
N ALA A 180 5.99 -15.76 -3.51
CA ALA A 180 6.60 -16.44 -4.66
C ALA A 180 5.54 -16.99 -5.63
N ARG A 181 4.44 -17.56 -5.13
CA ARG A 181 3.31 -18.02 -5.95
C ARG A 181 2.65 -16.88 -6.73
N ALA A 182 2.42 -15.73 -6.09
CA ALA A 182 1.82 -14.57 -6.75
C ALA A 182 2.75 -13.99 -7.83
N LEU A 183 4.05 -13.88 -7.53
CA LEU A 183 5.06 -13.33 -8.42
C LEU A 183 5.40 -14.27 -9.59
N ALA A 184 5.36 -15.59 -9.36
CA ALA A 184 5.57 -16.58 -10.40
C ALA A 184 4.57 -16.40 -11.55
N ASN A 185 3.33 -16.01 -11.28
CA ASN A 185 2.31 -15.78 -12.31
C ASN A 185 2.58 -14.61 -13.24
N ASP A 186 3.55 -13.74 -12.96
CA ASP A 186 3.91 -12.58 -13.78
C ASP A 186 2.79 -11.59 -14.08
N ALA A 187 1.74 -11.55 -13.27
CA ALA A 187 0.65 -10.61 -13.50
C ALA A 187 1.17 -9.15 -13.45
N PRO A 188 0.67 -8.23 -14.29
CA PRO A 188 1.04 -6.82 -14.22
C PRO A 188 0.56 -6.14 -12.93
N ILE A 189 -0.49 -6.67 -12.30
CA ILE A 189 -1.06 -6.14 -11.06
C ILE A 189 -0.86 -7.14 -9.92
N LEU A 190 -0.33 -6.66 -8.80
CA LEU A 190 -0.16 -7.41 -7.55
C LEU A 190 -1.04 -6.80 -6.46
N LEU A 191 -1.98 -7.59 -5.95
CA LEU A 191 -2.92 -7.20 -4.90
C LEU A 191 -2.50 -7.86 -3.58
N MET A 192 -2.20 -7.09 -2.54
CA MET A 192 -1.71 -7.59 -1.26
C MET A 192 -2.64 -7.14 -0.14
N ASP A 193 -3.37 -8.08 0.47
CA ASP A 193 -4.35 -7.79 1.54
C ASP A 193 -3.76 -8.13 2.91
N GLU A 194 -3.28 -7.12 3.63
CA GLU A 194 -2.62 -7.23 4.95
C GLU A 194 -1.55 -8.33 4.99
N ALA A 195 -0.81 -8.47 3.90
CA ALA A 195 0.10 -9.59 3.71
C ALA A 195 1.07 -9.70 4.90
N PHE A 196 1.75 -8.61 5.29
CA PHE A 196 2.81 -8.65 6.30
C PHE A 196 2.34 -8.55 7.77
N SER A 197 1.02 -8.44 8.01
CA SER A 197 0.43 -8.20 9.34
C SER A 197 0.75 -9.29 10.37
N ALA A 198 0.84 -10.54 9.94
CA ALA A 198 1.06 -11.69 10.82
C ALA A 198 2.55 -11.98 11.09
N LEU A 199 3.46 -11.15 10.56
CA LEU A 199 4.90 -11.35 10.68
C LEU A 199 5.49 -10.66 11.90
N ASP A 200 6.52 -11.29 12.45
CA ASP A 200 7.42 -10.64 13.39
C ASP A 200 8.12 -9.43 12.73
N PRO A 201 8.55 -8.44 13.53
CA PRO A 201 9.10 -7.20 12.97
C PRO A 201 10.32 -7.38 12.05
N LEU A 202 11.20 -8.35 12.34
CA LEU A 202 12.41 -8.54 11.55
C LEU A 202 12.07 -9.11 10.17
N ILE A 203 11.26 -10.18 10.13
CA ILE A 203 10.84 -10.79 8.86
C ILE A 203 9.95 -9.82 8.06
N ARG A 204 9.16 -8.97 8.72
CA ARG A 204 8.39 -7.92 8.05
C ARG A 204 9.29 -6.97 7.27
N VAL A 205 10.37 -6.48 7.90
CA VAL A 205 11.35 -5.58 7.27
C VAL A 205 12.03 -6.24 6.07
N ASP A 206 12.43 -7.50 6.21
CA ASP A 206 13.04 -8.27 5.11
C ASP A 206 12.07 -8.39 3.94
N MET A 207 10.79 -8.68 4.22
CA MET A 207 9.79 -8.84 3.17
C MET A 207 9.44 -7.54 2.45
N GLN A 208 9.37 -6.44 3.18
CA GLN A 208 9.21 -5.11 2.59
C GLN A 208 10.38 -4.78 1.66
N THR A 209 11.61 -5.12 2.05
CA THR A 209 12.81 -4.91 1.23
C THR A 209 12.75 -5.71 -0.06
N ILE A 210 12.39 -7.01 0.02
CA ILE A 210 12.20 -7.85 -1.16
C ILE A 210 11.15 -7.26 -2.12
N LEU A 211 10.04 -6.73 -1.58
CA LEU A 211 9.00 -6.09 -2.39
C LEU A 211 9.52 -4.84 -3.10
N LEU A 212 10.29 -4.01 -2.41
CA LEU A 212 10.88 -2.78 -2.98
C LEU A 212 11.92 -3.09 -4.06
N ASP A 213 12.80 -4.07 -3.83
CA ASP A 213 13.78 -4.51 -4.82
C ASP A 213 13.08 -5.05 -6.08
N LEU A 214 12.02 -5.84 -5.89
CA LEU A 214 11.20 -6.34 -6.97
C LEU A 214 10.50 -5.22 -7.75
N GLN A 215 10.00 -4.22 -7.03
CA GLN A 215 9.34 -3.08 -7.66
C GLN A 215 10.32 -2.27 -8.51
N ALA A 216 11.55 -2.08 -8.02
CA ALA A 216 12.60 -1.37 -8.74
C ALA A 216 12.96 -2.06 -10.07
N GLU A 217 12.94 -3.39 -10.10
CA GLU A 217 13.26 -4.19 -11.29
C GLU A 217 12.08 -4.34 -12.27
N VAL A 218 10.91 -4.73 -11.78
CA VAL A 218 9.81 -5.21 -12.63
C VAL A 218 8.75 -4.12 -12.87
N ARG A 219 8.67 -3.10 -12.01
CA ARG A 219 7.70 -2.00 -12.07
C ARG A 219 6.26 -2.48 -12.30
N LYS A 220 5.81 -3.42 -11.48
CA LYS A 220 4.41 -3.87 -11.48
C LYS A 220 3.52 -2.84 -10.78
N THR A 221 2.23 -2.83 -11.06
CA THR A 221 1.27 -2.03 -10.28
C THR A 221 0.96 -2.81 -9.00
N VAL A 222 1.30 -2.27 -7.83
CA VAL A 222 1.06 -2.95 -6.55
C VAL A 222 0.00 -2.19 -5.77
N VAL A 223 -1.06 -2.90 -5.35
CA VAL A 223 -2.05 -2.39 -4.40
C VAL A 223 -1.83 -3.11 -3.08
N PHE A 224 -1.39 -2.36 -2.08
CA PHE A 224 -0.96 -2.93 -0.80
C PHE A 224 -1.87 -2.42 0.32
N ILE A 225 -2.49 -3.32 1.09
CA ILE A 225 -3.30 -2.95 2.26
C ILE A 225 -2.50 -3.17 3.53
N THR A 226 -2.54 -2.18 4.41
CA THR A 226 -2.05 -2.31 5.78
C THR A 226 -2.86 -1.48 6.77
N HIS A 227 -2.68 -1.75 8.05
CA HIS A 227 -3.13 -0.92 9.16
C HIS A 227 -1.96 -0.18 9.84
N ASP A 228 -0.72 -0.46 9.43
CA ASP A 228 0.51 0.10 10.00
C ASP A 228 0.99 1.31 9.16
N LEU A 229 1.14 2.47 9.80
CA LEU A 229 1.52 3.71 9.10
C LEU A 229 2.98 3.66 8.67
N ASP A 230 3.88 3.12 9.51
CA ASP A 230 5.29 3.05 9.18
C ASP A 230 5.52 2.15 7.97
N GLU A 231 4.74 1.07 7.86
CA GLU A 231 4.73 0.23 6.67
C GLU A 231 4.24 0.99 5.44
N ALA A 232 3.12 1.72 5.56
CA ALA A 232 2.56 2.49 4.46
C ALA A 232 3.53 3.55 3.93
N LEU A 233 4.19 4.28 4.84
CA LEU A 233 5.13 5.35 4.50
C LEU A 233 6.46 4.81 3.96
N ARG A 234 6.87 3.60 4.37
CA ARG A 234 8.10 2.98 3.90
C ARG A 234 7.99 2.45 2.47
N ILE A 235 6.88 1.79 2.13
CA ILE A 235 6.76 1.10 0.85
C ILE A 235 5.92 1.84 -0.18
N GLY A 236 5.03 2.75 0.24
CA GLY A 236 4.08 3.39 -0.67
C GLY A 236 4.69 4.53 -1.46
N ASP A 237 4.48 4.53 -2.78
CA ASP A 237 4.65 5.73 -3.60
C ASP A 237 3.51 6.72 -3.35
N ARG A 238 2.30 6.17 -3.17
CA ARG A 238 1.10 6.89 -2.78
C ARG A 238 0.39 6.13 -1.66
N VAL A 239 -0.26 6.88 -0.78
CA VAL A 239 -1.04 6.37 0.34
C VAL A 239 -2.47 6.89 0.23
N ALA A 240 -3.43 6.01 0.39
CA ALA A 240 -4.86 6.29 0.44
C ALA A 240 -5.39 5.84 1.81
N ILE A 241 -5.91 6.76 2.62
CA ILE A 241 -6.41 6.49 3.97
C ILE A 241 -7.92 6.37 3.91
N MET A 242 -8.44 5.25 4.42
CA MET A 242 -9.86 4.94 4.48
C MET A 242 -10.37 4.94 5.92
N GLN A 243 -11.56 5.52 6.11
CA GLN A 243 -12.30 5.51 7.36
C GLN A 243 -13.77 5.21 7.06
N ASP A 244 -14.35 4.27 7.81
CA ASP A 244 -15.79 3.97 7.74
C ASP A 244 -16.36 3.62 6.35
N GLY A 245 -15.53 3.20 5.41
CA GLY A 245 -15.92 2.87 4.03
C GLY A 245 -15.70 4.01 3.03
N GLU A 246 -15.13 5.14 3.47
CA GLU A 246 -14.87 6.32 2.66
C GLU A 246 -13.36 6.57 2.52
N LEU A 247 -12.97 7.18 1.39
CA LEU A 247 -11.61 7.67 1.19
C LEU A 247 -11.48 9.06 1.84
N VAL A 248 -10.66 9.16 2.89
CA VAL A 248 -10.49 10.38 3.67
C VAL A 248 -9.39 11.27 3.11
N GLN A 249 -8.26 10.67 2.73
CA GLN A 249 -7.12 11.38 2.16
C GLN A 249 -6.34 10.48 1.23
N GLN A 250 -5.82 11.04 0.14
CA GLN A 250 -4.87 10.39 -0.75
C GLN A 250 -3.73 11.36 -1.06
N GLY A 251 -2.50 10.87 -1.09
CA GLY A 251 -1.34 11.69 -1.40
C GLY A 251 -0.04 10.90 -1.35
N ARG A 252 1.07 11.61 -1.52
CA ARG A 252 2.40 11.07 -1.26
C ARG A 252 2.62 10.90 0.26
N PRO A 253 3.50 9.97 0.70
CA PRO A 253 3.85 9.82 2.12
C PRO A 253 4.17 11.14 2.82
N GLU A 254 4.91 12.04 2.16
CA GLU A 254 5.29 13.32 2.74
C GLU A 254 4.08 14.26 2.91
N GLU A 255 3.11 14.25 1.99
CA GLU A 255 1.89 15.06 2.04
C GLU A 255 0.97 14.60 3.18
N ILE A 256 0.82 13.28 3.36
CA ILE A 256 0.06 12.71 4.48
C ILE A 256 0.61 13.19 5.82
N VAL A 257 1.93 13.19 5.97
CA VAL A 257 2.61 13.54 7.23
C VAL A 257 2.67 15.04 7.48
N LEU A 258 2.91 15.85 6.44
CA LEU A 258 3.07 17.30 6.56
C LEU A 258 1.72 18.04 6.56
N SER A 259 0.67 17.47 5.98
CA SER A 259 -0.63 18.10 5.81
C SER A 259 -1.77 17.08 5.96
N PRO A 260 -1.99 16.55 7.17
CA PRO A 260 -3.11 15.65 7.44
C PRO A 260 -4.44 16.39 7.20
N ALA A 261 -5.35 15.76 6.45
CA ALA A 261 -6.60 16.39 6.02
C ALA A 261 -7.70 16.40 7.10
N THR A 262 -7.63 15.48 8.06
CA THR A 262 -8.60 15.32 9.14
C THR A 262 -7.91 15.00 10.46
N SER A 263 -8.61 15.20 11.58
CA SER A 263 -8.13 14.80 12.90
C SER A 263 -7.84 13.30 12.98
N TYR A 264 -8.63 12.48 12.27
CA TYR A 264 -8.37 11.04 12.16
C TYR A 264 -6.99 10.75 11.53
N VAL A 265 -6.63 11.45 10.45
CA VAL A 265 -5.30 11.28 9.83
C VAL A 265 -4.21 11.84 10.73
N GLU A 266 -4.47 12.99 11.38
CA GLU A 266 -3.55 13.61 12.34
C GLU A 266 -3.16 12.61 13.44
N ASP A 267 -4.13 11.88 13.99
CA ASP A 267 -3.89 10.90 15.05
C ASP A 267 -2.97 9.74 14.61
N PHE A 268 -2.99 9.30 13.35
CA PHE A 268 -2.01 8.32 12.88
C PHE A 268 -0.60 8.91 12.75
N VAL A 269 -0.48 10.13 12.24
CA VAL A 269 0.82 10.73 11.93
C VAL A 269 1.56 11.26 13.16
N ARG A 270 0.86 11.44 14.30
CA ARG A 270 1.45 11.92 15.58
C ARG A 270 2.72 11.16 15.97
N GLN A 271 2.72 9.84 15.84
CA GLN A 271 3.84 8.99 16.28
C GLN A 271 4.90 8.73 15.20
N VAL A 272 4.73 9.32 14.01
CA VAL A 272 5.65 9.07 12.89
C VAL A 272 6.95 9.86 13.05
N ASN A 273 8.06 9.16 12.80
CA ASN A 273 9.35 9.79 12.65
C ASN A 273 9.45 10.52 11.30
N ARG A 274 9.09 11.80 11.29
CA ARG A 274 9.14 12.70 10.12
C ARG A 274 10.52 12.75 9.49
N GLY A 275 11.58 12.55 10.29
CA GLY A 275 12.96 12.59 9.81
C GLY A 275 13.32 11.49 8.82
N ARG A 276 12.66 10.34 8.91
CA ARG A 276 12.85 9.21 8.00
C ARG A 276 11.97 9.29 6.76
N VAL A 277 10.78 9.86 6.90
CA VAL A 277 9.75 9.83 5.85
C VAL A 277 9.84 11.05 4.94
N VAL A 278 10.06 12.24 5.51
CA VAL A 278 10.08 13.49 4.75
C VAL A 278 11.40 13.61 4.01
N LYS A 279 11.30 13.88 2.70
CA LYS A 279 12.45 14.15 1.83
C LYS A 279 12.76 15.65 1.81
N VAL A 280 14.03 15.99 1.57
CA VAL A 280 14.50 17.38 1.46
C VAL A 280 13.69 18.17 0.43
N ALA A 281 13.28 17.54 -0.67
CA ALA A 281 12.44 18.16 -1.69
C ALA A 281 11.16 18.82 -1.13
N ALA A 282 10.56 18.22 -0.10
CA ALA A 282 9.30 18.70 0.47
C ALA A 282 9.46 20.03 1.25
N LEU A 283 10.69 20.34 1.68
CA LEU A 283 11.03 21.60 2.38
C LEU A 283 11.85 22.56 1.50
N ALA A 284 12.09 22.21 0.23
CA ALA A 284 12.90 23.04 -0.65
C ALA A 284 12.16 24.33 -1.04
N ARG A 285 12.79 25.48 -0.80
CA ARG A 285 12.27 26.81 -1.16
C ARG A 285 12.98 27.37 -2.40
N PRO A 286 12.40 28.37 -3.09
CA PRO A 286 13.08 29.07 -4.18
C PRO A 286 14.45 29.60 -3.76
N LEU A 287 15.41 29.58 -4.68
CA LEU A 287 16.77 30.05 -4.44
C LEU A 287 16.78 31.54 -4.09
N ALA A 288 17.40 31.87 -2.96
CA ALA A 288 17.60 33.25 -2.53
C ALA A 288 19.02 33.43 -2.00
N GLY A 289 19.77 34.39 -2.56
CA GLY A 289 21.15 34.70 -2.18
C GLY A 289 22.21 33.89 -2.95
N PRO A 290 23.48 33.94 -2.50
CA PRO A 290 24.59 33.28 -3.20
C PRO A 290 24.45 31.75 -3.18
N PRO A 291 25.08 31.02 -4.13
CA PRO A 291 25.06 29.56 -4.18
C PRO A 291 25.54 28.94 -2.87
N ALA A 292 24.90 27.84 -2.46
CA ALA A 292 25.32 27.14 -1.26
C ALA A 292 26.62 26.36 -1.50
N ALA A 293 27.48 26.30 -0.48
CA ALA A 293 28.70 25.49 -0.51
C ALA A 293 28.40 23.98 -0.51
N LEU A 294 27.26 23.57 0.05
CA LEU A 294 26.79 22.19 0.09
C LEU A 294 25.61 22.01 -0.87
N ARG A 295 25.67 20.93 -1.65
CA ARG A 295 24.56 20.44 -2.46
C ARG A 295 24.10 19.08 -1.96
N MET A 296 22.80 18.85 -1.94
CA MET A 296 22.22 17.57 -1.55
C MET A 296 21.15 17.08 -2.53
N PRO A 297 20.99 15.76 -2.69
CA PRO A 297 19.91 15.21 -3.51
C PRO A 297 18.53 15.53 -2.95
N SER A 298 17.58 15.81 -3.83
CA SER A 298 16.18 16.08 -3.45
C SER A 298 15.51 14.90 -2.72
N ALA A 299 15.96 13.68 -2.99
CA ALA A 299 15.46 12.45 -2.38
C ALA A 299 16.06 12.14 -0.99
N LEU A 300 17.00 12.95 -0.50
CA LEU A 300 17.64 12.73 0.80
C LEU A 300 16.62 12.87 1.95
N SER A 301 16.73 12.05 2.99
CA SER A 301 15.87 12.16 4.18
C SER A 301 16.19 13.45 4.97
N LEU A 302 15.21 13.97 5.72
CA LEU A 302 15.47 15.13 6.59
C LEU A 302 16.50 14.84 7.69
N ALA A 303 16.53 13.62 8.22
CA ALA A 303 17.51 13.23 9.22
C ALA A 303 18.94 13.30 8.66
N ASP A 304 19.17 12.75 7.46
CA ASP A 304 20.48 12.80 6.81
C ASP A 304 20.85 14.22 6.38
N ALA A 305 19.86 15.01 5.94
CA ALA A 305 20.06 16.42 5.59
C ALA A 305 20.51 17.25 6.80
N ALA A 306 19.88 17.05 7.97
CA ALA A 306 20.28 17.68 9.21
C ALA A 306 21.71 17.33 9.58
N LEU A 307 22.07 16.04 9.53
CA LEU A 307 23.42 15.57 9.82
C LEU A 307 24.46 16.23 8.91
N ARG A 308 24.23 16.24 7.59
CA ARG A 308 25.15 16.87 6.62
C ARG A 308 25.32 18.38 6.83
N LEU A 309 24.23 19.08 7.16
CA LEU A 309 24.28 20.53 7.46
C LEU A 309 25.08 20.81 8.73
N VAL A 310 24.89 20.00 9.77
CA VAL A 310 25.61 20.13 11.05
C VAL A 310 27.09 19.81 10.89
N GLU A 311 27.43 18.70 10.21
CA GLU A 311 28.83 18.31 9.94
C GLU A 311 29.56 19.37 9.11
N ALA A 312 28.90 19.92 8.08
CA ALA A 312 29.44 21.00 7.26
C ALA A 312 29.44 22.36 7.97
N ARG A 313 28.80 22.48 9.14
CA ARG A 313 28.59 23.74 9.87
C ARG A 313 27.91 24.82 9.03
N LEU A 314 26.92 24.41 8.24
CA LEU A 314 26.16 25.29 7.34
C LEU A 314 24.71 25.42 7.80
N SER A 315 24.13 26.60 7.61
CA SER A 315 22.72 26.88 7.92
C SER A 315 21.77 26.58 6.77
N PHE A 316 22.29 26.36 5.56
CA PHE A 316 21.50 26.01 4.37
C PHE A 316 22.31 25.21 3.35
N ALA A 317 21.61 24.49 2.48
CA ALA A 317 22.18 23.75 1.35
C ALA A 317 21.28 23.85 0.12
N ASP A 318 21.89 23.81 -1.06
CA ASP A 318 21.17 23.78 -2.33
C ASP A 318 20.70 22.35 -2.62
N VAL A 319 19.43 22.23 -3.02
CA VAL A 319 18.76 20.96 -3.32
C VAL A 319 18.89 20.70 -4.81
N THR A 320 19.31 19.48 -5.17
CA THR A 320 19.54 19.08 -6.56
C THR A 320 18.59 17.97 -7.01
N ASP A 321 18.15 18.02 -8.26
CA ASP A 321 17.40 16.92 -8.87
C ASP A 321 18.32 15.74 -9.25
N GLY A 322 17.73 14.67 -9.79
CA GLY A 322 18.48 13.50 -10.27
C GLY A 322 19.41 13.77 -11.46
N LYS A 323 19.36 14.96 -12.07
CA LYS A 323 20.26 15.39 -13.15
C LYS A 323 21.34 16.36 -12.65
N GLY A 324 21.37 16.66 -11.35
CA GLY A 324 22.31 17.57 -10.72
C GLY A 324 21.96 19.06 -10.87
N ALA A 325 20.78 19.39 -11.43
CA ALA A 325 20.31 20.76 -11.51
C ALA A 325 19.78 21.22 -10.14
N VAL A 326 20.08 22.46 -9.76
CA VAL A 326 19.59 23.02 -8.49
C VAL A 326 18.12 23.39 -8.63
N VAL A 327 17.28 22.80 -7.78
CA VAL A 327 15.82 22.96 -7.79
C VAL A 327 15.30 23.77 -6.62
N GLY A 328 16.13 24.04 -5.61
CA GLY A 328 15.74 24.87 -4.47
C GLY A 328 16.81 24.90 -3.38
N ARG A 329 16.43 25.38 -2.20
CA ARG A 329 17.28 25.49 -1.02
C ARG A 329 16.54 25.02 0.21
N VAL A 330 17.25 24.32 1.10
CA VAL A 330 16.73 23.90 2.40
C VAL A 330 17.54 24.55 3.51
N HIS A 331 16.87 24.95 4.60
CA HIS A 331 17.48 25.59 5.75
C HIS A 331 17.46 24.67 6.98
N LEU A 332 18.55 24.69 7.75
CA LEU A 332 18.72 23.82 8.93
C LEU A 332 17.64 24.06 9.98
N ASP A 333 17.20 25.30 10.20
CA ASP A 333 16.18 25.62 11.19
C ASP A 333 14.80 25.03 10.82
N GLU A 334 14.46 25.00 9.54
CA GLU A 334 13.23 24.40 9.04
C GLU A 334 13.28 22.86 9.12
N VAL A 335 14.44 22.27 8.81
CA VAL A 335 14.68 20.83 8.98
C VAL A 335 14.54 20.46 10.46
N VAL A 336 15.23 21.15 11.36
CA VAL A 336 15.20 20.88 12.80
C VAL A 336 13.79 21.09 13.36
N ARG A 337 13.06 22.15 12.98
CA ARG A 337 11.67 22.33 13.41
C ARG A 337 10.77 21.18 12.98
N THR A 338 10.93 20.70 11.76
CA THR A 338 10.15 19.57 11.24
C THR A 338 10.48 18.26 11.96
N LEU A 339 11.76 18.03 12.29
CA LEU A 339 12.19 16.90 13.11
C LEU A 339 11.68 16.98 14.55
N ALA A 340 11.74 18.17 15.16
CA ALA A 340 11.33 18.39 16.55
C ALA A 340 9.83 18.23 16.77
N ARG A 341 9.00 18.49 15.75
CA ARG A 341 7.55 18.19 15.81
C ARG A 341 7.25 16.71 16.00
N SER A 342 8.14 15.81 15.57
CA SER A 342 8.04 14.38 15.91
C SER A 342 8.39 14.05 17.37
N ALA A 343 9.18 14.90 18.04
CA ALA A 343 9.67 14.65 19.40
C ALA A 343 8.76 15.27 20.48
N GLY A 344 8.26 16.49 20.26
CA GLY A 344 7.41 17.20 21.22
C GLY A 344 6.01 16.60 21.41
N GLU A 345 5.54 15.79 20.45
CA GLU A 345 4.23 15.12 20.53
C GLU A 345 4.32 13.72 21.17
N ALA A 346 5.51 13.10 21.19
CA ALA A 346 5.75 11.81 21.83
C ALA A 346 5.90 11.91 23.36
N GLU A 347 6.38 13.05 23.89
CA GLU A 347 6.48 13.28 25.34
C GLU A 347 5.13 13.60 26.01
N ALA A 348 4.10 13.98 25.24
CA ALA A 348 2.77 14.30 25.76
C ALA A 348 1.86 13.07 25.95
N SER A 349 2.28 11.87 25.52
CA SER A 349 1.46 10.64 25.54
C SER A 349 1.77 9.66 26.68
N ASP A 350 2.62 10.04 27.65
CA ASP A 350 3.01 9.18 28.78
C ASP A 350 2.15 9.40 30.05
N ASP A 351 0.98 10.04 29.92
CA ASP A 351 0.03 10.19 31.03
C ASP A 351 -0.78 8.87 31.18
N PRO A 352 -0.72 8.17 32.33
CA PRO A 352 -1.36 6.88 32.48
C PRO A 352 -2.89 7.00 32.35
N PRO A 353 -3.59 5.99 31.80
CA PRO A 353 -5.04 6.04 31.67
C PRO A 353 -5.66 6.21 33.05
N ALA A 354 -6.51 7.23 33.17
CA ALA A 354 -7.30 7.51 34.36
C ALA A 354 -8.01 6.22 34.81
N ARG A 355 -7.67 5.78 36.03
CA ARG A 355 -8.36 4.67 36.69
C ARG A 355 -9.84 5.01 36.77
N LEU A 356 -10.67 4.30 36.01
CA LEU A 356 -12.10 4.20 36.27
C LEU A 356 -12.25 3.57 37.66
N ALA A 357 -12.58 4.40 38.65
CA ALA A 357 -12.90 3.98 40.00
C ALA A 357 -14.38 3.61 40.07
N GLY A 358 -14.65 2.41 40.59
CA GLY A 358 -15.76 2.07 41.48
C GLY A 358 -17.17 2.15 40.93
#